data_AF-A0A5M3XX03-F1
#
_entry.id   AF-A0A5M3XX03-F1
#
_cell.length_a   1.000
_cell.length_b   1.000
_cell.length_c   1.000
_cell.angle_alpha   90.00
_cell.angle_beta   90.00
_cell.angle_gamma   90.00
#
_symmetry.space_group_name_H-M   'P 1'
#
loop_
_entity.id
_entity.type
_entity.pdbx_description
1 polymer ?
#
loop_
_entity_poly.entity_id
_entity_poly.type
_entity_poly.pdbx_seq_one_letter_code
_entity_poly.pdbx_strand_id
1 'polypeptide(L)' 'MSAQARARREQVRFAAGEMFAVGASDRQVAEQFRVSRMSANRCHRAFDESGTDALASKGPGGRGTS' A
#
# COMPACT_ATOMS: atom_id res chain seq x y z
N MET A 1 -7.24 19.26 -3.60
CA MET A 1 -6.41 18.19 -3.00
C MET A 1 -4.97 18.69 -2.96
N SER A 2 -4.40 18.96 -1.79
CA SER A 2 -3.02 19.44 -1.66
C SER A 2 -2.02 18.29 -1.86
N ALA A 3 -0.78 18.60 -2.27
CA ALA A 3 0.30 17.63 -2.45
C ALA A 3 0.52 16.74 -1.20
N GLN A 4 0.30 17.31 0.00
CA GLN A 4 0.43 16.62 1.28
C GLN A 4 -0.61 15.50 1.47
N ALA A 5 -1.84 15.68 0.99
CA ALA A 5 -2.87 14.64 1.04
C ALA A 5 -2.56 13.48 0.09
N ARG A 6 -1.85 13.74 -1.01
CA ARG A 6 -1.39 12.70 -1.95
C ARG A 6 -0.24 11.88 -1.34
N ALA A 7 0.77 12.55 -0.78
CA ALA A 7 1.90 11.90 -0.13
C ALA A 7 1.47 11.00 1.03
N ARG A 8 0.50 11.45 1.85
CA ARG A 8 -0.05 10.61 2.94
C ARG A 8 -0.73 9.35 2.42
N ARG A 9 -1.49 9.43 1.33
CA ARG A 9 -2.13 8.26 0.72
C ARG A 9 -1.12 7.29 0.11
N GLU A 10 -0.05 7.81 -0.47
CA GLU A 10 1.02 6.99 -1.02
C GLU A 10 1.76 6.26 0.12
N GLN A 11 2.11 6.94 1.22
CA GLN A 11 2.70 6.28 2.40
C GLN A 11 1.80 5.19 3.01
N VAL A 12 0.49 5.44 3.14
CA VAL A 12 -0.45 4.43 3.66
C VAL A 12 -0.50 3.19 2.77
N ARG A 13 -0.42 3.36 1.44
CA ARG A 13 -0.40 2.22 0.51
C ARG A 13 0.88 1.41 0.62
N PHE A 14 2.04 2.05 0.74
CA PHE A 14 3.31 1.34 0.92
C PHE A 14 3.36 0.57 2.22
N ALA A 15 3.05 1.24 3.32
CA ALA A 15 3.11 0.62 4.63
C ALA A 15 2.05 -0.49 4.77
N ALA A 16 0.90 -0.39 4.08
CA ALA A 16 -0.05 -1.50 3.99
C ALA A 16 0.49 -2.68 3.17
N GLY A 17 1.16 -2.43 2.04
CA GLY A 17 1.78 -3.49 1.24
C GLY A 17 2.86 -4.27 1.99
N GLU A 18 3.72 -3.58 2.74
CA GLU A 18 4.72 -4.22 3.62
C GLU A 18 4.05 -5.09 4.70
N MET A 19 2.94 -4.62 5.28
CA MET A 19 2.16 -5.42 6.23
C MET A 19 1.55 -6.66 5.58
N PHE A 20 1.00 -6.56 4.37
CA PHE A 20 0.45 -7.72 3.66
C PHE A 20 1.54 -8.73 3.28
N ALA A 21 2.75 -8.27 2.89
CA ALA A 21 3.88 -9.13 2.57
C ALA A 21 4.32 -10.02 3.75
N VAL A 22 4.14 -9.55 5.00
CA VAL A 22 4.40 -10.34 6.22
C VAL A 22 3.16 -11.10 6.74
N GLY A 23 2.07 -11.15 5.96
CA GLY A 23 0.86 -11.92 6.27
C GLY A 23 -0.17 -11.19 7.14
N ALA A 24 -0.12 -9.86 7.26
CA ALA A 24 -1.13 -9.13 7.99
C ALA A 24 -2.51 -9.21 7.32
N SER A 25 -3.55 -9.25 8.13
CA SER A 25 -4.95 -9.22 7.66
C SER A 25 -5.45 -7.80 7.37
N ASP A 26 -6.50 -7.69 6.54
CA ASP A 26 -7.24 -6.43 6.29
C ASP A 26 -7.61 -5.70 7.59
N ARG A 27 -7.91 -6.47 8.65
CA ARG A 27 -8.28 -5.92 9.97
C ARG A 27 -7.10 -5.20 10.61
N GLN A 28 -5.93 -5.83 10.65
CA GLN A 28 -4.73 -5.26 11.25
C GLN A 28 -4.31 -3.98 10.52
N VAL A 29 -4.37 -4.00 9.18
CA VAL A 29 -4.10 -2.82 8.35
C VAL A 29 -5.13 -1.71 8.61
N ALA A 30 -6.43 -2.04 8.69
CA ALA A 30 -7.48 -1.06 8.97
C ALA A 30 -7.29 -0.37 10.34
N GLU A 31 -6.95 -1.15 11.37
CA GLU A 31 -6.68 -0.64 12.72
C GLU A 31 -5.43 0.24 12.75
N GLN A 32 -4.34 -0.21 12.11
CA GLN A 32 -3.06 0.51 12.09
C GLN A 32 -3.14 1.86 11.37
N PHE A 33 -3.81 1.93 10.22
CA PHE A 33 -3.90 3.16 9.43
C PHE A 33 -5.18 3.97 9.70
N ARG A 34 -6.05 3.48 10.60
CA ARG A 34 -7.35 4.07 10.92
C ARG A 34 -8.20 4.30 9.67
N VAL A 35 -8.22 3.31 8.79
CA VAL A 35 -9.04 3.30 7.57
C VAL A 35 -10.18 2.30 7.71
N SER A 36 -11.19 2.40 6.84
CA SER A 36 -12.25 1.39 6.82
C SER A 36 -11.71 0.04 6.34
N ARG A 37 -12.33 -1.06 6.80
CA ARG A 37 -12.02 -2.42 6.31
C ARG A 37 -12.13 -2.55 4.80
N MET A 38 -13.10 -1.88 4.17
CA MET A 38 -13.26 -1.87 2.71
C MET A 38 -12.04 -1.27 2.01
N SER A 39 -11.46 -0.20 2.57
CA SER A 39 -10.24 0.41 2.03
C SER A 39 -9.03 -0.51 2.19
N ALA A 40 -8.90 -1.18 3.35
CA ALA A 40 -7.84 -2.15 3.58
C ALA A 40 -7.97 -3.35 2.63
N ASN A 41 -9.18 -3.89 2.47
CA ASN A 41 -9.47 -4.99 1.53
C ASN A 41 -9.12 -4.63 0.08
N ARG A 42 -9.46 -3.42 -0.37
CA ARG A 42 -9.07 -2.96 -1.71
C ARG A 42 -7.55 -2.88 -1.87
N CYS A 43 -6.83 -2.48 -0.81
CA CYS A 43 -5.38 -2.43 -0.82
C CYS A 43 -4.77 -3.84 -0.86
N HIS A 44 -5.32 -4.79 -0.10
CA HIS A 44 -4.90 -6.19 -0.10
C HIS A 44 -5.11 -6.82 -1.47
N ARG A 45 -6.29 -6.66 -2.06
CA ARG A 45 -6.57 -7.15 -3.42
C ARG A 45 -5.63 -6.56 -4.46
N ALA A 46 -5.38 -5.25 -4.38
CA ALA A 46 -4.41 -4.62 -5.29
C ALA A 46 -3.00 -5.16 -5.09
N PHE A 47 -2.61 -5.50 -3.86
CA PHE A 47 -1.34 -6.17 -3.54
C PHE A 47 -1.30 -7.59 -4.12
N ASP A 48 -2.34 -8.40 -3.93
CA ASP A 48 -2.43 -9.76 -4.51
C ASP A 48 -2.39 -9.75 -6.04
N GLU A 49 -3.08 -8.80 -6.68
CA GLU A 49 -3.13 -8.64 -8.14
C GLU A 49 -1.79 -8.22 -8.74
N SER A 50 -0.93 -7.52 -7.98
CA SER A 50 0.36 -6.99 -8.45
C SER A 50 1.59 -7.72 -7.90
N GLY A 51 1.42 -8.61 -6.92
CA GLY A 51 2.50 -9.34 -6.27
C GLY A 51 3.45 -8.44 -5.47
N THR A 52 4.49 -9.06 -4.89
CA THR A 52 5.58 -8.37 -4.16
C THR A 52 6.37 -7.38 -5.02
N ASP A 53 6.27 -7.46 -6.36
CA ASP A 53 6.88 -6.51 -7.30
C ASP A 53 6.33 -5.08 -7.18
N ALA A 54 5.11 -4.93 -6.65
CA ALA A 54 4.53 -3.61 -6.37
C ALA A 54 5.27 -2.82 -5.28
N LEU A 55 5.99 -3.52 -4.39
CA LEU A 55 6.89 -2.94 -3.39
C LEU A 55 8.26 -2.64 -4.00
N ALA A 56 8.78 -3.54 -4.84
CA ALA A 56 10.07 -3.37 -5.52
C ALA A 56 10.09 -2.17 -6.49
N SER A 57 8.98 -1.88 -7.17
CA SER A 57 8.87 -0.80 -8.16
C SER A 57 8.84 0.62 -7.55
N LYS A 58 8.81 0.77 -6.22
CA LYS A 58 8.49 2.07 -5.60
C LYS A 58 9.30 2.44 -4.36
N GLY A 59 10.61 2.16 -4.39
CA GLY A 59 11.55 3.08 -3.74
C GLY A 59 11.50 4.46 -4.44
N PRO A 60 11.79 5.58 -3.76
CA PRO A 60 11.90 6.88 -4.41
C PRO A 60 13.18 6.91 -5.27
N GLY A 61 13.11 6.32 -6.46
CA GLY A 61 14.26 6.18 -7.36
C GLY A 61 14.19 4.88 -8.16
N GLY A 62 13.47 4.90 -9.27
CA GLY A 62 13.34 3.75 -10.16
C GLY A 62 12.91 4.18 -11.55
N ARG A 63 13.75 4.98 -12.21
CA ARG A 63 13.68 5.20 -13.65
C ARG A 63 14.06 3.87 -14.31
N GLY A 64 13.06 3.07 -14.68
CA GLY A 64 13.24 1.82 -15.43
C GLY A 64 12.55 1.97 -16.78
N THR A 65 13.33 2.22 -17.81
CA THR A 65 12.91 2.18 -19.21
C THR A 65 12.46 0.77 -19.58
N SER A 66 11.30 0.65 -20.21
CA SER A 66 10.94 -0.39 -21.19
C SER A 66 9.83 0.16 -22.07
#